data_AF-A0A069DCU0-F1
#
_entry.id   AF-A0A069DCU0-F1
#
_cell.length_a   1.000
_cell.length_b   1.000
_cell.length_c   1.000
_cell.angle_alpha   90.00
_cell.angle_beta   90.00
_cell.angle_gamma   90.00
#
_symmetry.space_group_name_H-M   'P 1'
#
loop_
_entity.id
_entity.type
_entity.pdbx_description
1 polymer ?
#
loop_
_entity_poly.entity_id
_entity_poly.type
_entity_poly.pdbx_seq_one_letter_code
_entity_poly.pdbx_strand_id
1 'polypeptide(L)'
;MPKNILSDVEVKLIGYISEKKYPESFRVICFYDEENDREFTFLTNAKHISALDIANLYKKRWLVELFFKWLKQYLKIKRFWGYHRECSANTDQYSYHHLLLGSYRPT
;
A
#
# COMPACT_ATOMS: atom_id res chain seq x y z
N MET A 1 -17.24 9.40 16.76
CA MET A 1 -16.28 8.74 15.85
C MET A 1 -16.82 7.36 15.52
N PRO A 2 -16.72 6.88 14.26
CA PRO A 2 -17.06 5.50 13.92
C PRO A 2 -16.20 4.50 14.69
N LYS A 3 -16.69 3.26 14.83
CA LYS A 3 -15.93 2.19 15.49
C LYS A 3 -14.59 1.97 14.76
N ASN A 4 -13.50 1.74 15.52
CA ASN A 4 -12.13 1.46 15.05
C ASN A 4 -11.34 2.63 14.43
N ILE A 5 -11.84 3.87 14.51
CA ILE A 5 -11.11 5.06 14.05
C ILE A 5 -10.53 5.80 15.25
N LEU A 6 -9.21 5.88 15.32
CA LEU A 6 -8.48 6.55 16.40
C LEU A 6 -8.36 8.05 16.16
N SER A 7 -8.06 8.46 14.92
CA SER A 7 -7.96 9.87 14.56
C SER A 7 -8.26 10.11 13.09
N ASP A 8 -8.72 11.32 12.79
CA ASP A 8 -8.97 11.82 11.44
C ASP A 8 -8.61 13.30 11.41
N VAL A 9 -7.47 13.62 10.79
CA VAL A 9 -6.87 14.96 10.82
C VAL A 9 -6.43 15.40 9.44
N GLU A 10 -6.58 16.69 9.16
CA GLU A 10 -6.05 17.29 7.94
C GLU A 10 -4.66 17.87 8.22
N VAL A 11 -3.68 17.51 7.40
CA VAL A 11 -2.27 17.89 7.55
C VAL A 11 -1.78 18.58 6.28
N LYS A 12 -0.85 19.53 6.44
CA LYS A 12 -0.16 20.18 5.33
C LYS A 12 1.34 19.93 5.46
N LEU A 13 2.02 19.74 4.34
CA LEU A 13 3.47 19.61 4.34
C LEU A 13 4.11 20.99 4.57
N ILE A 14 4.99 21.08 5.56
CA ILE A 14 5.60 22.35 6.02
C ILE A 14 6.99 22.58 5.37
N GLY A 15 7.60 21.54 4.79
CA GLY A 15 8.95 21.64 4.23
C GLY A 15 8.97 22.49 2.95
N TYR A 16 9.95 23.38 2.80
CA TYR A 16 10.05 24.34 1.67
C TYR A 16 9.87 23.71 0.28
N ILE A 17 10.55 22.59 0.00
CA ILE A 17 10.43 21.89 -1.30
C ILE A 17 9.10 21.12 -1.38
N SER A 18 8.69 20.51 -0.27
CA SER A 18 7.50 19.65 -0.19
C SER A 18 6.21 20.46 -0.32
N GLU A 19 6.13 21.62 0.32
CA GLU A 19 5.02 22.56 0.20
C GLU A 19 4.91 23.13 -1.22
N LYS A 20 6.06 23.45 -1.84
CA LYS A 20 6.06 23.96 -3.23
C LYS A 20 5.61 22.91 -4.24
N LYS A 21 5.93 21.64 -4.02
CA LYS A 21 5.50 20.52 -4.89
C LYS A 21 4.08 20.06 -4.61
N TYR A 22 3.68 20.07 -3.34
CA TYR A 22 2.37 19.62 -2.87
C TYR A 22 1.76 20.69 -1.96
N PRO A 23 1.19 21.76 -2.56
CA PRO A 23 0.62 22.87 -1.80
C PRO A 23 -0.70 22.51 -1.13
N GLU A 24 -1.36 21.43 -1.57
CA GLU A 24 -2.64 20.98 -1.04
C GLU A 24 -2.50 20.25 0.29
N SER A 25 -3.56 20.32 1.08
CA SER A 25 -3.68 19.58 2.33
C SER A 25 -4.09 18.14 2.12
N PHE A 26 -3.53 17.27 2.93
CA PHE A 26 -3.76 15.84 2.96
C PHE A 26 -4.60 15.47 4.17
N ARG A 27 -5.28 14.32 4.12
CA ARG A 27 -5.99 13.77 5.26
C ARG A 27 -5.21 12.56 5.79
N VAL A 28 -4.99 12.53 7.09
CA VAL A 28 -4.36 11.42 7.82
C VAL A 28 -5.43 10.77 8.69
N ILE A 29 -5.57 9.46 8.54
CA ILE A 29 -6.54 8.65 9.30
C ILE A 29 -5.77 7.58 10.05
N CYS A 30 -5.95 7.51 11.37
CA CYS A 30 -5.47 6.39 12.16
C CYS A 30 -6.62 5.42 12.42
N PHE A 31 -6.41 4.16 12.07
CA PHE A 31 -7.36 3.06 12.21
C PHE A 31 -6.74 1.97 13.08
N TYR A 32 -7.53 1.41 13.98
CA TYR A 32 -7.12 0.28 14.80
C TYR A 32 -7.80 -1.00 14.32
N ASP A 33 -6.99 -1.99 13.98
CA ASP A 33 -7.46 -3.31 13.58
C ASP A 33 -7.55 -4.24 14.78
N GLU A 34 -8.78 -4.46 15.27
CA GLU A 34 -9.07 -5.40 16.37
C GLU A 34 -8.66 -6.85 16.02
N GLU A 35 -8.66 -7.24 14.74
CA GLU A 35 -8.36 -8.62 14.31
C GLU A 35 -6.87 -8.97 14.48
N ASN A 36 -5.99 -8.01 14.19
CA ASN A 36 -4.54 -8.21 14.19
C ASN A 36 -3.83 -7.47 15.32
N ASP A 37 -4.57 -6.78 16.19
CA ASP A 37 -4.08 -5.94 17.29
C ASP A 37 -3.02 -4.92 16.81
N ARG A 38 -3.35 -4.16 15.76
CA ARG A 38 -2.42 -3.26 15.08
C ARG A 38 -3.05 -1.94 14.69
N GLU A 39 -2.24 -0.89 14.77
CA GLU A 39 -2.59 0.44 14.29
C GLU A 39 -2.10 0.66 12.87
N PHE A 40 -2.96 1.27 12.05
CA PHE A 40 -2.67 1.64 10.67
C PHE A 40 -2.91 3.13 10.47
N THR A 41 -1.93 3.79 9.88
CA THR A 41 -2.01 5.20 9.52
C THR A 41 -2.09 5.33 8.00
N PHE A 42 -3.18 5.92 7.52
CA PHE A 42 -3.43 6.15 6.10
C PHE A 42 -3.29 7.63 5.78
N LEU A 43 -2.52 7.95 4.74
CA LEU A 43 -2.46 9.28 4.13
C LEU A 43 -3.26 9.26 2.83
N THR A 44 -4.23 10.17 2.69
CA THR A 44 -5.13 10.19 1.53
C THR A 44 -5.43 11.62 1.06
N ASN A 45 -5.57 11.76 -0.26
CA ASN A 45 -6.05 12.98 -0.90
C ASN A 45 -7.59 12.97 -1.03
N ALA A 46 -8.22 11.80 -0.82
CA ALA A 46 -9.65 11.63 -1.01
C ALA A 46 -10.43 12.10 0.24
N LYS A 47 -10.82 13.38 0.24
CA LYS A 47 -11.55 14.00 1.35
C LYS A 47 -13.03 13.62 1.41
N HIS A 48 -13.60 13.18 0.29
CA HIS A 48 -15.02 12.84 0.15
C HIS A 48 -15.37 11.43 0.64
N ILE A 49 -14.38 10.56 0.82
CA ILE A 49 -14.57 9.16 1.21
C ILE A 49 -14.57 9.06 2.74
N SER A 50 -15.41 8.20 3.32
CA SER A 50 -15.39 7.99 4.76
C SER A 50 -14.08 7.32 5.20
N ALA A 51 -13.63 7.60 6.43
CA ALA A 51 -12.40 7.03 6.95
C ALA A 51 -12.46 5.49 7.09
N LEU A 52 -13.65 4.93 7.31
CA LEU A 52 -13.89 3.49 7.32
C LEU A 52 -13.77 2.87 5.91
N ASP A 53 -14.33 3.54 4.90
CA ASP A 53 -14.24 3.07 3.52
C ASP A 53 -12.80 3.10 3.00
N ILE A 54 -12.01 4.08 3.44
CA ILE A 54 -10.58 4.16 3.17
C ILE A 54 -9.88 2.93 3.79
N ALA A 55 -10.10 2.65 5.07
CA ALA A 55 -9.52 1.46 5.71
C ALA A 55 -9.91 0.16 4.97
N ASN A 56 -11.18 0.02 4.58
CA ASN A 56 -11.67 -1.12 3.80
C ASN A 56 -11.04 -1.21 2.40
N LEU A 57 -10.81 -0.08 1.72
CA LEU A 57 -10.16 -0.02 0.42
C LEU A 57 -8.71 -0.53 0.52
N TYR A 58 -8.00 -0.10 1.56
CA TYR A 58 -6.63 -0.58 1.83
C TYR A 58 -6.59 -2.07 2.21
N LYS A 59 -7.58 -2.57 2.98
CA LYS A 59 -7.72 -4.02 3.25
C LYS A 59 -7.92 -4.82 1.96
N LYS A 60 -8.76 -4.35 1.04
CA LYS A 60 -8.98 -4.98 -0.27
C LYS A 60 -7.73 -4.93 -1.16
N ARG A 61 -6.98 -3.83 -1.14
CA ARG A 61 -5.71 -3.68 -1.88
C ARG A 61 -4.70 -4.77 -1.46
N TRP A 62 -4.54 -5.00 -0.16
CA TRP A 62 -3.64 -6.05 0.34
C TRP A 62 -4.12 -7.45 -0.01
N LEU A 63 -5.44 -7.69 0.01
CA LEU A 63 -6.01 -8.98 -0.38
C LEU A 63 -5.63 -9.34 -1.83
N VAL A 64 -5.65 -8.36 -2.74
CA VAL A 64 -5.25 -8.57 -4.14
C VAL A 64 -3.76 -8.91 -4.25
N GLU A 65 -2.91 -8.24 -3.48
CA GLU A 65 -1.47 -8.55 -3.46
C GLU A 65 -1.19 -9.94 -2.88
N LEU A 66 -1.89 -10.30 -1.80
CA LEU A 66 -1.81 -11.64 -1.22
C LEU A 66 -2.32 -12.70 -2.19
N PHE A 67 -3.40 -12.42 -2.92
CA PHE A 67 -3.92 -13.29 -3.97
C PHE A 67 -2.89 -13.53 -5.06
N PHE A 68 -2.23 -12.49 -5.59
CA PHE A 68 -1.20 -12.67 -6.62
C PHE A 68 0.07 -13.34 -6.08
N LYS A 69 0.45 -13.05 -4.83
CA LYS A 69 1.57 -13.73 -4.17
C LYS A 69 1.28 -15.23 -4.03
N TRP A 70 0.08 -15.56 -3.57
CA TRP A 70 -0.42 -16.93 -3.49
C TRP A 70 -0.46 -17.57 -4.88
N LEU A 71 -1.09 -16.92 -5.86
CA LEU A 71 -1.22 -17.43 -7.23
C LEU A 71 0.15 -17.79 -7.84
N LYS A 72 1.16 -16.93 -7.68
CA LYS A 72 2.52 -17.19 -8.15
C LYS A 72 3.23 -18.32 -7.39
N GLN A 73 2.95 -18.51 -6.09
CA GLN A 73 3.55 -19.58 -5.28
C GLN A 73 2.94 -20.95 -5.59
N TYR A 74 1.62 -21.01 -5.81
CA TYR A 74 0.90 -22.27 -6.01
C TYR A 74 0.83 -22.69 -7.48
N LEU A 75 0.92 -21.75 -8.43
CA LEU A 75 1.25 -22.06 -9.82
C LEU A 75 2.74 -22.36 -9.93
N LYS A 76 3.17 -23.55 -9.50
CA LYS A 76 4.46 -24.11 -9.94
C LYS A 76 4.36 -24.32 -11.46
N ILE A 77 4.81 -23.33 -12.24
CA ILE A 77 4.95 -23.46 -13.69
C ILE A 77 5.98 -24.57 -13.92
N LYS A 78 5.51 -25.81 -14.08
CA LYS A 78 6.37 -26.99 -14.13
C LYS A 78 7.05 -27.17 -15.49
N ARG A 79 6.65 -26.41 -16.51
CA ARG A 79 7.31 -26.34 -17.82
C ARG A 79 6.59 -25.31 -18.68
N PHE A 80 7.29 -24.24 -19.04
CA PHE A 80 6.90 -23.46 -20.21
C PHE A 80 7.29 -24.31 -21.43
N TRP A 81 6.35 -25.05 -22.02
CA TRP A 81 6.58 -25.63 -23.35
C TRP A 81 6.44 -24.51 -24.36
N GLY A 82 7.58 -24.01 -24.81
CA GLY A 82 7.67 -23.00 -25.86
C GLY A 82 9.12 -22.77 -26.22
N TYR A 83 9.69 -23.64 -27.07
CA TYR A 83 10.84 -23.26 -27.88
C TYR A 83 10.35 -22.19 -28.86
N HIS A 84 10.45 -20.92 -28.47
CA HIS A 84 10.59 -19.86 -29.44
C HIS A 84 11.73 -18.95 -28.98
N ARG A 85 12.74 -18.88 -29.83
CA ARG A 85 13.88 -17.99 -29.68
C ARG A 85 13.36 -16.55 -29.69
N GLU A 86 14.10 -15.70 -28.99
CA GLU A 86 13.98 -14.23 -29.01
C GLU A 86 12.93 -13.65 -28.05
N CYS A 87 13.40 -13.26 -26.86
CA CYS A 87 13.28 -11.90 -26.33
C CYS A 87 13.91 -11.84 -24.93
N SER A 88 15.22 -11.54 -24.88
CA SER A 88 15.87 -11.03 -23.68
C SER A 88 15.46 -9.58 -23.47
N ALA A 89 14.45 -9.34 -22.65
CA ALA A 89 14.28 -8.09 -21.91
C ALA A 89 13.10 -8.28 -20.96
N ASN A 90 13.35 -8.60 -19.70
CA ASN A 90 12.54 -8.23 -18.53
C ASN A 90 13.17 -8.79 -17.25
N THR A 91 14.42 -8.41 -17.02
CA THR A 91 14.94 -8.25 -15.66
C THR A 91 15.04 -6.75 -15.47
N ASP A 92 14.03 -6.13 -14.83
CA ASP A 92 14.11 -4.85 -14.11
C ASP A 92 12.72 -4.32 -13.72
N GLN A 93 11.91 -5.11 -12.98
CA GLN A 93 10.64 -4.57 -12.44
C GLN A 93 10.37 -4.90 -10.97
N TYR A 94 11.41 -5.19 -10.18
CA TYR A 94 11.29 -5.35 -8.74
C TYR A 94 12.16 -4.42 -7.90
N SER A 95 12.89 -3.46 -8.51
CA SER A 95 13.75 -2.54 -7.76
C SER A 95 13.05 -1.30 -7.19
N TYR A 96 11.75 -1.07 -7.47
CA TYR A 96 11.03 0.11 -6.96
C TYR A 96 10.32 -0.08 -5.61
N HIS A 97 10.43 -1.25 -4.97
CA HIS A 97 9.77 -1.50 -3.68
C HIS A 97 10.68 -1.36 -2.46
N HIS A 98 11.96 -1.01 -2.63
CA HIS A 98 12.95 -0.99 -1.53
C HIS A 98 13.25 0.40 -0.96
N LEU A 99 12.47 1.44 -1.27
CA LEU A 99 12.69 2.81 -0.74
C LEU A 99 11.55 3.40 0.11
N LEU A 100 10.52 2.63 0.48
CA LEU A 100 9.47 3.08 1.43
C LEU A 100 9.12 2.04 2.50
N LEU A 101 10.10 1.24 2.95
CA LEU A 101 9.96 0.31 4.08
C LEU A 101 11.14 0.43 5.06
N GLY A 102 11.52 1.65 5.44
CA GLY A 102 12.03 1.86 6.80
C GLY A 102 10.80 2.09 7.67
N SER A 103 10.33 1.18 8.52
CA SER A 103 11.07 0.30 9.41
C SER A 103 10.27 -0.98 9.66
N TYR A 104 10.52 -2.04 8.89
CA TYR A 104 10.07 -3.39 9.22
C TYR A 104 11.22 -4.08 9.99
N ARG A 105 11.12 -4.14 11.32
CA ARG A 105 11.94 -5.05 12.15
C ARG A 105 11.01 -5.94 12.97
N PRO A 106 11.04 -7.26 12.77
CA PRO A 106 10.50 -8.22 13.72
C PRO A 106 11.62 -8.76 14.61
N THR A 107 11.55 -8.46 15.92
CA THR A 107 11.99 -9.30 17.05
C THR A 107 11.14 -8.93 18.24
#